data_AF-A0A379TS20-F1
#
_entry.id   AF-A0A379TS20-F1
#
_cell.length_a   1.000
_cell.length_b   1.000
_cell.length_c   1.000
_cell.angle_alpha   90.00
_cell.angle_beta   90.00
_cell.angle_gamma   90.00
#
_symmetry.space_group_name_H-M   'P 1'
#
loop_
_entity.id
_entity.type
_entity.pdbx_description
1 polymer ?
#
loop_
_entity_poly.entity_id
_entity_poly.type
_entity_poly.pdbx_seq_one_letter_code
_entity_poly.pdbx_strand_id
1 'polypeptide(L)'
;MMTGTGINTVRINGEIKHITELDAITLSNEWSKLKNENADLYRYNHQVSQGWRGLVLRLIGVHLPDKERVRLEGINARKESVYPE
;
A
#
# COMPACT_ATOMS: atom_id res chain seq x y z
N MET A 1 -12.18 -11.36 -14.34
CA MET A 1 -12.85 -10.12 -13.88
C MET A 1 -11.77 -9.06 -13.75
N MET A 2 -11.74 -8.03 -14.61
CA MET A 2 -10.73 -6.97 -14.56
C MET A 2 -10.99 -6.12 -13.31
N THR A 3 -10.18 -6.28 -12.27
CA THR A 3 -10.31 -5.58 -10.98
C THR A 3 -9.57 -4.24 -10.94
N GLY A 4 -9.11 -3.74 -12.08
CA GLY A 4 -8.41 -2.46 -12.16
C GLY A 4 -9.41 -1.30 -12.18
N THR A 5 -9.55 -0.58 -11.07
CA THR A 5 -10.32 0.68 -10.97
C THR A 5 -9.69 1.86 -11.73
N GLY A 6 -8.55 1.64 -12.40
CA GLY A 6 -7.71 2.69 -12.99
C GLY A 6 -6.48 2.99 -12.13
N ILE A 7 -5.41 3.48 -12.74
CA ILE A 7 -4.24 4.00 -12.03
C ILE A 7 -4.62 5.40 -11.52
N ASN A 8 -4.15 5.78 -10.33
CA ASN A 8 -4.38 7.11 -9.74
C ASN A 8 -5.86 7.46 -9.55
N THR A 9 -6.68 6.48 -9.14
CA THR A 9 -8.10 6.66 -8.83
C THR A 9 -8.41 6.26 -7.39
N VAL A 10 -9.39 6.92 -6.77
CA VAL A 10 -9.95 6.53 -5.48
C VAL A 10 -11.47 6.32 -5.58
N ARG A 11 -12.03 5.48 -4.71
CA ARG A 11 -13.48 5.25 -4.65
C ARG A 11 -14.10 6.08 -3.51
N ILE A 12 -14.88 7.09 -3.86
CA ILE A 12 -15.58 7.97 -2.92
C ILE A 12 -17.08 7.80 -3.13
N ASN A 13 -17.83 7.44 -2.09
CA ASN A 13 -19.28 7.22 -2.15
C ASN A 13 -19.72 6.22 -3.24
N GLY A 14 -18.88 5.22 -3.54
CA GLY A 14 -19.16 4.22 -4.58
C GLY A 14 -18.72 4.63 -5.99
N GLU A 15 -18.41 5.90 -6.23
CA GLU A 15 -17.90 6.40 -7.50
C GLU A 15 -16.38 6.35 -7.57
N ILE A 16 -15.85 5.99 -8.74
CA ILE A 16 -14.41 6.03 -9.01
C ILE A 16 -14.08 7.43 -9.53
N LYS A 17 -13.16 8.12 -8.87
CA LYS A 17 -12.69 9.46 -9.25
C LYS A 17 -11.18 9.45 -9.47
N HIS A 18 -10.71 10.14 -10.50
CA HIS A 18 -9.27 10.34 -10.68
C HIS A 18 -8.75 11.35 -9.64
N ILE A 19 -7.53 11.19 -9.13
CA ILE A 19 -7.01 12.07 -8.07
C ILE A 19 -6.97 13.56 -8.45
N THR A 20 -6.90 13.87 -9.75
CA THR A 20 -6.91 15.26 -10.26
C THR A 20 -8.30 15.91 -10.20
N GLU A 21 -9.35 15.11 -10.01
CA GLU A 21 -10.74 15.59 -9.91
C GLU A 21 -11.12 15.94 -8.46
N LEU A 22 -10.23 15.67 -7.50
CA LEU A 22 -10.46 15.93 -6.09
C LEU A 22 -9.90 17.29 -5.69
N ASP A 23 -10.60 17.99 -4.81
CA ASP A 23 -10.02 19.13 -4.11
C ASP A 23 -8.92 18.67 -3.14
N ALA A 24 -8.04 19.60 -2.79
CA ALA A 24 -6.85 19.30 -1.99
C ALA A 24 -7.16 18.69 -0.61
N ILE A 25 -8.28 19.07 0.01
CA ILE A 25 -8.68 18.56 1.33
C ILE A 25 -9.14 17.11 1.17
N THR A 26 -10.03 16.84 0.21
CA THR A 26 -10.51 15.48 -0.07
C THR A 26 -9.35 14.55 -0.44
N LEU A 27 -8.43 15.01 -1.30
CA LEU A 27 -7.24 14.25 -1.67
C LEU A 27 -6.36 13.92 -0.46
N SER A 28 -6.11 14.89 0.42
CA SER A 28 -5.29 14.69 1.62
C SER A 28 -5.94 13.72 2.61
N ASN A 29 -7.26 13.78 2.75
CA ASN A 29 -8.03 12.88 3.60
C ASN A 29 -7.99 11.44 3.07
N GLU A 30 -8.26 11.24 1.79
CA GLU A 30 -8.20 9.90 1.16
C GLU A 30 -6.78 9.33 1.20
N TRP A 31 -5.75 10.16 0.97
CA TRP A 31 -4.36 9.74 1.13
C TRP A 31 -4.05 9.29 2.55
N SER A 32 -4.46 10.08 3.55
CA SER A 32 -4.25 9.75 4.96
C SER A 32 -4.95 8.45 5.36
N LYS A 33 -6.18 8.25 4.89
CA LYS A 33 -6.95 7.02 5.07
C LYS A 33 -6.22 5.81 4.46
N LEU A 34 -5.80 5.90 3.20
CA LEU A 34 -5.04 4.84 2.53
C LEU A 34 -3.73 4.50 3.26
N LYS A 35 -3.03 5.51 3.76
CA LYS A 35 -1.80 5.32 4.56
C LYS A 35 -2.07 4.57 5.87
N ASN A 36 -3.18 4.87 6.54
CA ASN A 36 -3.58 4.20 7.77
C ASN A 36 -4.00 2.75 7.51
N GLU A 37 -4.87 2.52 6.53
CA GLU A 37 -5.31 1.17 6.13
C GLU A 37 -4.13 0.28 5.74
N ASN A 38 -3.18 0.83 4.98
CA ASN A 38 -1.96 0.11 4.61
C ASN A 38 -1.09 -0.19 5.86
N ALA A 39 -0.97 0.75 6.79
CA ALA A 39 -0.23 0.51 8.03
C ALA A 39 -0.87 -0.59 8.90
N ASP A 40 -2.20 -0.65 8.94
CA ASP A 40 -2.95 -1.69 9.65
C ASP A 40 -2.75 -3.07 9.01
N LEU A 41 -2.77 -3.17 7.68
CA LEU A 41 -2.48 -4.41 6.95
C LEU A 41 -1.07 -4.94 7.27
N TYR A 42 -0.07 -4.05 7.27
CA TYR A 42 1.29 -4.44 7.64
C TYR A 42 1.40 -4.89 9.09
N ARG A 43 0.72 -4.21 10.02
CA ARG A 43 0.68 -4.63 11.43
C ARG A 43 0.08 -6.03 11.57
N TYR A 44 -1.00 -6.31 10.84
CA TYR A 44 -1.63 -7.63 10.84
C TYR A 44 -0.69 -8.70 10.28
N ASN A 45 -0.06 -8.45 9.12
CA ASN A 45 0.92 -9.36 8.54
C ASN A 45 2.08 -9.66 9.50
N HIS A 46 2.57 -8.64 10.20
CA HIS A 46 3.62 -8.79 11.19
C HIS A 46 3.16 -9.72 12.33
N GLN A 47 1.98 -9.49 12.91
CA GLN A 47 1.43 -10.33 13.97
C GLN A 47 1.24 -11.80 13.55
N VAL A 48 0.73 -12.04 12.34
CA VAL A 48 0.52 -13.39 11.80
C VAL A 48 1.85 -14.10 11.50
N SER A 49 2.88 -13.34 11.12
CA SER A 49 4.21 -13.85 10.82
C SER A 49 5.09 -14.09 12.06
N GLN A 50 4.58 -13.85 13.26
CA GLN A 50 5.30 -14.10 14.51
C GLN A 50 5.15 -15.55 15.01
N GLY A 51 6.18 -16.01 15.71
CA GLY A 51 6.19 -17.32 16.38
C GLY A 51 6.02 -18.51 15.43
N TRP A 52 5.35 -19.55 15.92
CA TRP A 52 5.18 -20.82 15.19
C TRP A 52 4.32 -20.67 13.92
N ARG A 53 3.40 -19.71 13.89
CA ARG A 53 2.58 -19.42 12.70
C ARG A 53 3.45 -18.93 11.54
N GLY A 54 4.39 -18.02 11.83
CA GLY A 54 5.38 -17.57 10.85
C GLY A 54 6.26 -18.70 10.33
N LEU A 55 6.65 -19.65 11.19
CA LEU A 55 7.41 -20.83 10.78
C LEU A 55 6.60 -21.70 9.80
N VAL A 56 5.34 -21.99 10.11
CA VAL A 56 4.44 -22.76 9.23
C VAL A 56 4.28 -22.06 7.87
N LEU A 57 4.03 -20.75 7.86
CA LEU A 57 3.90 -19.98 6.62
C LEU A 57 5.15 -20.09 5.74
N ARG A 58 6.35 -19.99 6.34
CA ARG A 58 7.62 -20.15 5.61
C ARG A 58 7.79 -21.55 5.04
N LEU A 59 7.41 -22.58 5.80
CA LEU A 59 7.51 -23.98 5.34
C LEU A 59 6.63 -24.27 4.14
N ILE A 60 5.45 -23.65 4.05
CA ILE A 60 4.55 -23.77 2.89
C ILE A 60 4.85 -22.75 1.78
N GLY A 61 5.96 -22.01 1.89
CA GLY A 61 6.40 -21.03 0.89
C GLY A 61 5.66 -19.68 0.92
N VAL A 62 4.76 -19.45 1.88
CA VAL A 62 4.01 -18.20 2.00
C VAL A 62 4.84 -17.15 2.74
N HIS A 63 5.05 -16.01 2.09
CA HIS A 63 5.75 -14.86 2.65
C HIS A 63 4.80 -13.67 2.67
N LEU A 64 4.35 -13.28 3.86
CA LEU A 64 3.55 -12.06 4.01
C LEU A 64 4.47 -10.83 3.92
N PRO A 65 4.07 -9.79 3.17
CA PRO A 65 4.84 -8.57 3.08
C PRO A 65 4.85 -7.84 4.42
N ASP A 66 6.04 -7.41 4.83
CA ASP A 66 6.28 -6.54 6.00
C ASP A 66 6.84 -5.19 5.50
N LYS A 67 6.58 -4.11 6.24
CA LYS A 67 7.00 -2.73 5.93
C LYS A 67 8.52 -2.62 5.68
N GLU A 68 9.31 -3.48 6.30
CA GLU A 68 10.77 -3.48 6.15
C GLU A 68 11.22 -3.94 4.75
N ARG A 69 10.40 -4.73 4.04
CA ARG A 69 10.74 -5.26 2.71
C ARG A 69 10.29 -4.36 1.57
N VAL A 70 9.25 -3.54 1.78
CA VAL A 70 8.70 -2.64 0.76
C VAL A 70 8.85 -1.20 1.24
N ARG A 71 10.01 -0.60 0.93
CA ARG A 71 10.20 0.84 1.10
C ARG A 71 9.90 1.56 -0.21
N LEU A 72 8.86 2.39 -0.21
CA LEU A 72 8.60 3.35 -1.27
C LEU A 72 9.41 4.62 -0.95
N GLU A 73 10.72 4.59 -1.20
CA GLU A 73 11.61 5.73 -0.92
C GLU A 73 11.54 6.80 -2.01
N GLY A 74 10.71 6.61 -3.04
CA GLY A 74 10.80 7.43 -4.25
C GLY A 74 12.14 7.25 -4.94
N ILE A 75 12.68 6.03 -4.88
CA ILE A 75 13.98 5.68 -5.44
C ILE A 75 13.80 4.58 -6.49
N ASN A 76 14.34 4.78 -7.68
CA ASN A 76 14.26 3.80 -8.77
C ASN A 76 15.24 2.61 -8.54
N ALA A 77 15.20 1.61 -9.42
CA ALA A 77 16.12 0.46 -9.36
C ALA A 77 17.62 0.81 -9.46
N ARG A 78 17.94 2.04 -9.89
CA ARG A 78 19.31 2.59 -9.99
C ARG A 78 19.74 3.38 -8.76
N LYS A 79 18.92 3.41 -7.71
CA LYS A 79 19.13 4.22 -6.50
C LYS A 79 19.04 5.74 -6.70
N GLU A 80 18.31 6.19 -7.71
CA GLU A 80 18.10 7.61 -8.01
C GLU A 80 16.71 8.07 -7.54
N SER A 81 16.58 9.34 -7.13
CA SER A 81 15.27 9.96 -6.84
C SER A 81 14.38 9.93 -8.09
N VAL A 82 13.13 9.49 -7.94
CA VAL A 82 12.10 9.65 -8.98
C VAL A 82 11.38 11.00 -8.91
N TYR A 83 11.70 11.84 -7.93
CA TYR A 83 11.24 13.22 -7.86
C TYR A 83 12.27 14.17 -8.48
N PRO A 84 11.85 15.12 -9.35
CA PRO A 84 12.73 16.15 -9.88
C PRO A 84 13.19 17.12 -8.79
N GLU A 85 14.38 17.70 -8.97
CA GLU A 85 14.98 18.76 -8.15
C GLU A 85 14.14 20.04 -8.17
#